data_AF-A0A935A413-F1
#
_entry.id   AF-A0A935A413-F1
#
_cell.length_a   1.000
_cell.length_b   1.000
_cell.length_c   1.000
_cell.angle_alpha   90.00
_cell.angle_beta   90.00
_cell.angle_gamma   90.00
#
_symmetry.space_group_name_H-M   'P 1'
#
loop_
_entity.id
_entity.type
_entity.pdbx_description
1 polymer ?
#
loop_
_entity_poly.entity_id
_entity_poly.type
_entity_poly.pdbx_seq_one_letter_code
_entity_poly.pdbx_strand_id
1 'polypeptide(L)' 'MCKLVISRLVKGVLLVADNAINRREALKPMLDRVLNDERVDALIVPIGKGELMCRKI' A
#
# COMPACT_ATOMS: atom_id res chain seq x y z
N MET A 1 9.22 3.98 -2.52
CA MET A 1 9.51 2.57 -2.11
C MET A 1 8.47 1.58 -2.65
N CYS A 2 7.17 1.70 -2.33
CA CYS A 2 6.13 0.73 -2.75
C CYS A 2 6.03 0.48 -4.27
N LYS A 3 6.23 1.48 -5.13
CA LYS A 3 6.20 1.31 -6.60
C LYS A 3 7.22 0.28 -7.11
N LEU A 4 8.44 0.31 -6.59
CA LEU A 4 9.51 -0.62 -6.98
C LEU A 4 9.19 -2.05 -6.50
N VAL A 5 8.49 -2.16 -5.37
CA VAL A 5 8.09 -3.44 -4.81
C VAL A 5 6.94 -4.05 -5.62
N ILE A 6 5.88 -3.29 -5.93
CA ILE A 6 4.70 -3.75 -6.68
C ILE A 6 5.05 -4.35 -8.06
N SER A 7 6.06 -3.82 -8.75
CA SER A 7 6.53 -4.37 -10.03
C SER A 7 7.29 -5.70 -9.89
N ARG A 8 7.74 -6.05 -8.68
CA ARG A 8 8.48 -7.28 -8.37
C ARG A 8 7.63 -8.34 -7.67
N LEU A 9 6.39 -8.01 -7.29
CA LEU A 9 5.48 -8.97 -6.66
C LEU A 9 4.95 -9.97 -7.68
N VAL A 10 4.84 -11.23 -7.25
CA VAL A 10 4.11 -12.27 -7.99
C VAL A 10 2.61 -12.07 -7.78
N LYS A 11 1.81 -12.39 -8.81
CA LYS A 11 0.34 -12.35 -8.75
C LYS A 11 -0.19 -13.14 -7.55
N GLY A 12 -1.13 -12.55 -6.81
CA GLY A 12 -1.73 -13.13 -5.61
C GLY A 12 -0.99 -12.86 -4.30
N VAL A 13 0.25 -12.34 -4.33
CA VAL A 13 1.01 -12.01 -3.11
C VAL A 13 0.41 -10.80 -2.40
N LEU A 14 0.44 -10.86 -1.07
CA LEU A 14 0.07 -9.78 -0.17
C LEU A 14 1.30 -8.98 0.28
N LEU A 15 1.29 -7.68 0.02
CA LEU A 15 2.20 -6.71 0.62
C LEU A 15 1.48 -6.04 1.79
N VAL A 16 2.12 -6.00 2.95
CA VAL A 16 1.62 -5.30 4.14
C VAL A 16 2.67 -4.27 4.57
N ALA A 17 2.24 -3.03 4.82
CA ALA A 17 3.11 -1.97 5.31
C ALA A 17 2.46 -1.24 6.49
N ASP A 18 3.20 -1.12 7.58
CA ASP A 18 2.76 -0.50 8.82
C ASP A 18 2.74 1.03 8.74
N ASN A 19 2.11 1.65 9.74
CA ASN A 19 2.08 3.10 9.94
C ASN A 19 1.47 3.93 8.79
N ALA A 20 0.56 3.36 8.00
CA ALA A 20 -0.08 4.01 6.85
C ALA A 20 -0.92 5.26 7.21
N ILE A 21 -1.28 5.47 8.48
CA ILE A 21 -2.01 6.65 8.95
C ILE A 21 -1.08 7.66 9.64
N ASN A 22 0.08 7.23 10.14
CA ASN A 22 1.03 8.14 10.80
C ASN A 22 1.79 8.98 9.77
N ARG A 23 2.08 10.25 10.05
CA ARG A 23 2.75 11.18 9.10
C ARG A 23 2.02 11.30 7.73
N ARG A 24 0.69 11.47 7.77
CA ARG A 24 -0.18 11.60 6.60
C ARG A 24 0.35 12.53 5.52
N GLU A 25 0.86 13.72 5.84
CA GLU A 25 1.30 14.67 4.81
C GLU A 25 2.49 14.16 3.99
N ALA A 26 3.44 13.49 4.62
CA ALA A 26 4.61 12.94 3.95
C ALA A 26 4.27 11.67 3.14
N LEU A 27 3.29 10.88 3.60
CA LEU A 27 2.93 9.60 2.97
C LEU A 27 1.76 9.70 1.99
N LYS A 28 0.94 10.75 2.07
CA LYS A 28 -0.28 10.90 1.27
C LYS A 28 -0.04 10.74 -0.24
N PRO A 29 0.98 11.34 -0.87
CA PRO A 29 1.24 11.14 -2.29
C PRO A 29 1.56 9.66 -2.65
N MET A 30 2.22 8.93 -1.75
CA MET A 30 2.50 7.51 -1.95
C MET A 30 1.24 6.66 -1.78
N LEU A 31 0.46 6.93 -0.73
CA LEU A 31 -0.77 6.20 -0.43
C LEU A 31 -1.82 6.41 -1.52
N ASP A 32 -2.07 7.66 -1.92
CA ASP A 32 -3.00 8.00 -2.99
C ASP A 32 -2.60 7.27 -4.29
N ARG A 33 -1.30 7.16 -4.57
CA ARG A 33 -0.84 6.43 -5.75
C ARG A 33 -1.08 4.92 -5.66
N VAL A 34 -0.81 4.29 -4.51
CA VAL A 34 -1.01 2.85 -4.34
C VAL A 34 -2.49 2.50 -4.34
N LEU A 35 -3.33 3.33 -3.72
CA LEU A 35 -4.78 3.16 -3.68
C LEU A 35 -5.45 3.29 -5.07
N ASN A 36 -4.75 3.91 -6.04
CA ASN A 36 -5.21 4.05 -7.42
C ASN A 36 -4.36 3.22 -8.42
N ASP A 37 -3.49 2.32 -7.96
CA ASP A 37 -2.65 1.50 -8.85
C ASP A 37 -3.41 0.24 -9.29
N GLU A 38 -3.87 0.21 -10.54
CA GLU A 38 -4.67 -0.87 -11.15
C GLU A 38 -4.03 -2.28 -11.09
N ARG A 39 -2.73 -2.35 -10.78
CA ARG A 39 -2.00 -3.62 -10.69
C ARG A 39 -2.16 -4.29 -9.33
N VAL A 40 -2.82 -3.65 -8.38
CA VAL A 40 -3.07 -4.19 -7.03
C VAL A 40 -4.49 -3.86 -6.57
N ASP A 41 -5.09 -4.74 -5.78
CA ASP A 41 -6.16 -4.33 -4.88
C ASP A 41 -5.51 -3.73 -3.64
N ALA A 42 -5.89 -2.52 -3.22
CA ALA A 42 -5.29 -1.86 -2.06
C ALA A 42 -6.34 -1.28 -1.11
N LEU A 43 -6.09 -1.41 0.19
CA LEU A 43 -6.89 -0.79 1.24
C LEU A 43 -6.02 -0.47 2.46
N ILE A 44 -6.51 0.45 3.31
CA ILE A 44 -5.89 0.75 4.61
C ILE A 44 -6.82 0.21 5.70
N VAL A 45 -6.32 -0.71 6.52
CA VAL A 45 -7.02 -1.19 7.70
C VAL A 45 -6.60 -0.33 8.90
N PRO A 46 -7.54 0.22 9.70
CA PRO A 46 -7.21 1.07 10.84
C PRO A 46 -6.81 0.25 12.08
N ILE A 47 -5.85 -0.67 11.94
CA ILE A 47 -5.23 -1.38 13.06
C ILE A 47 -3.96 -0.62 13.46
N GLY A 48 -3.75 -0.39 14.76
CA GLY A 48 -2.60 0.35 15.27
C GLY A 48 -2.52 1.77 14.67
N LYS A 49 -1.44 2.05 13.93
CA LYS A 49 -1.23 3.32 13.21
C LYS A 49 -1.59 3.22 11.72
N GLY A 50 -2.45 2.28 11.36
CA GLY A 50 -2.89 1.99 10.01
C GLY A 50 -1.97 0.99 9.30
N GLU A 51 -2.56 -0.03 8.70
CA GLU A 51 -1.87 -1.04 7.91
C GLU A 51 -2.32 -0.92 6.45
N LEU A 52 -1.40 -0.62 5.55
CA LEU A 52 -1.65 -0.69 4.11
C LEU A 52 -1.55 -2.15 3.69
N MET A 53 -2.62 -2.66 3.09
CA MET A 53 -2.67 -4.00 2.52
C MET A 53 -2.80 -3.88 1.00
N CYS A 54 -1.94 -4.57 0.26
CA CYS A 54 -2.00 -4.63 -1.20
C CYS A 54 -1.90 -6.07 -1.70
N ARG A 55 -2.86 -6.50 -2.52
CA ARG A 55 -2.83 -7.80 -3.20
C ARG A 55 -2.46 -7.59 -4.66
N LYS A 56 -1.43 -8.27 -5.15
CA LYS A 56 -1.05 -8.20 -6.57
C LYS A 56 -2.09 -8.89 -7.46
N ILE A 57 -2.61 -8.17 -8.46
CA ILE A 57 -3.51 -8.70 -9.51
C ILE A 57 -2.70 -9.23 -10.69
#